data_AF-A0A956T4T0-F1
#
_entry.id   AF-A0A956T4T0-F1
#
_cell.length_a   1.000
_cell.length_b   1.000
_cell.length_c   1.000
_cell.angle_alpha   90.00
_cell.angle_beta   90.00
_cell.angle_gamma   90.00
#
_symmetry.space_group_name_H-M   'P 1'
#
loop_
_entity.id
_entity.type
_entity.pdbx_description
1 polymer ?
#
loop_
_entity_poly.entity_id
_entity_poly.type
_entity_poly.pdbx_seq_one_letter_code
_entity_poly.pdbx_strand_id
1 'polypeptide(L)'
;MTERERSVALLVPVAAILFIPGSGGQGVNTRLISIFVELLVGLPCLLVLSANLRPAVIPLRSRVSWFWALPLLISLALAFQLLYAILGLLIPVPEAYNTLLWQSWQSGSPTESALLFLSVLLVAPLMEETFFRGFVPWLWISRFGRRGSLIVPALFFALMHLNPWHVAELFLLALALGLLRDRLDSLVPAMALHALNNLLSLILLQSRASGLQTFINPGPGQLPWLAFLCATPGVVWLFLLVRTPAHRS
;
A
#
# COMPACT_ATOMS: atom_id res chain seq x y z
N MET A 1 8.12 17.45 21.14
CA MET A 1 6.69 17.62 20.88
C MET A 1 6.01 18.06 22.14
N THR A 2 5.26 19.15 22.06
CA THR A 2 4.35 19.59 23.11
C THR A 2 3.09 18.70 23.11
N GLU A 3 2.37 18.63 24.23
CA GLU A 3 1.13 17.86 24.36
C GLU A 3 0.07 18.27 23.32
N ARG A 4 0.04 19.55 22.98
CA ARG A 4 -0.88 20.13 21.99
C ARG A 4 -0.63 19.63 20.57
N GLU A 5 0.64 19.46 20.19
CA GLU A 5 1.04 18.88 18.90
C GLU A 5 0.68 17.40 18.80
N ARG A 6 0.76 16.66 19.92
CA ARG A 6 0.35 15.24 19.99
C ARG A 6 -1.17 15.08 19.83
N SER A 7 -1.95 15.95 20.47
CA SER A 7 -3.42 15.91 20.41
C SER A 7 -3.96 16.26 19.02
N VAL A 8 -3.38 17.24 18.32
CA VAL A 8 -3.77 17.57 16.92
C VAL A 8 -3.33 16.47 15.95
N ALA A 9 -2.15 15.89 16.15
CA ALA A 9 -1.66 14.75 15.37
C ALA A 9 -2.51 13.48 15.53
N LEU A 10 -3.15 13.28 16.68
CA LEU A 10 -4.05 12.16 16.95
C LEU A 10 -5.49 12.37 16.44
N LEU A 11 -5.95 13.62 16.33
CA LEU A 11 -7.30 13.95 15.85
C LEU A 11 -7.47 13.76 14.34
N VAL A 12 -6.39 14.01 13.59
CA VAL A 12 -6.34 13.95 12.13
C VAL A 12 -6.63 12.55 11.55
N PRO A 13 -5.99 11.46 12.03
CA PRO A 13 -6.29 10.10 11.58
C PRO A 13 -7.71 9.67 11.95
N VAL A 14 -8.16 10.00 13.18
CA VAL A 14 -9.46 9.56 13.71
C VAL A 14 -10.62 10.17 12.91
N ALA A 15 -10.48 11.41 12.44
CA ALA A 15 -11.46 12.04 11.56
C ALA A 15 -11.51 11.39 10.16
N ALA A 16 -10.37 10.96 9.62
CA ALA A 16 -10.31 10.24 8.33
C ALA A 16 -10.87 8.81 8.44
N ILE A 17 -10.69 8.14 9.58
CA ILE A 17 -11.22 6.80 9.91
C ILE A 17 -12.75 6.79 9.97
N LEU A 18 -13.38 7.91 10.34
CA LEU A 18 -14.84 8.04 10.43
C LEU A 18 -15.52 8.34 9.08
N PHE A 19 -14.76 8.63 8.03
CA PHE A 19 -15.30 8.92 6.70
C PHE A 19 -15.16 7.71 5.77
N ILE A 20 -15.89 6.63 6.09
CA ILE A 20 -16.09 5.50 5.17
C ILE A 20 -17.41 5.75 4.43
N PRO A 21 -17.41 5.95 3.11
CA PRO A 21 -18.63 6.09 2.33
C PRO A 21 -19.28 4.71 2.19
N GLY A 22 -20.00 4.32 3.22
CA GLY A 22 -21.04 3.30 3.17
C GLY A 22 -22.38 3.92 2.84
N SER A 23 -22.56 4.55 1.67
CA SER A 23 -23.89 4.90 1.16
C SER A 23 -23.86 5.49 -0.26
N GLY A 24 -24.34 4.70 -1.22
CA GLY A 24 -25.28 5.18 -2.23
C GLY A 24 -24.75 6.04 -3.39
N GLY A 25 -24.54 5.40 -4.55
CA GLY A 25 -24.65 6.07 -5.85
C GLY A 25 -23.65 5.57 -6.89
N GLN A 26 -24.10 4.84 -7.90
CA GLN A 26 -23.28 4.62 -9.10
C GLN A 26 -23.16 5.94 -9.88
N GLY A 27 -21.93 6.44 -10.10
CA GLY A 27 -21.64 7.67 -10.84
C GLY A 27 -20.41 8.43 -10.33
N VAL A 28 -19.99 9.49 -11.04
CA VAL A 28 -18.84 10.40 -10.79
C VAL A 28 -18.59 10.69 -9.28
N ASN A 29 -19.65 10.79 -8.49
CA ASN A 29 -19.58 11.03 -7.05
C ASN A 29 -18.75 9.99 -6.29
N THR A 30 -18.82 8.69 -6.59
CA THR A 30 -18.07 7.68 -5.81
C THR A 30 -16.56 7.71 -6.08
N ARG A 31 -16.13 8.08 -7.29
CA ARG A 31 -14.71 8.19 -7.66
C ARG A 31 -14.07 9.48 -7.16
N LEU A 32 -14.83 10.57 -7.11
CA LEU A 32 -14.38 11.79 -6.42
C LEU A 32 -14.33 11.59 -4.91
N ILE A 33 -15.28 10.83 -4.36
CA ILE A 33 -15.28 10.45 -2.95
C ILE A 33 -14.05 9.58 -2.61
N SER A 34 -13.61 8.66 -3.47
CA SER A 34 -12.40 7.87 -3.20
C SER A 34 -11.14 8.74 -3.12
N ILE A 35 -10.95 9.66 -4.08
CA ILE A 35 -9.85 10.63 -4.03
C ILE A 35 -9.95 11.50 -2.78
N PHE A 36 -11.16 11.94 -2.43
CA PHE A 36 -11.39 12.75 -1.24
C PHE A 36 -11.02 11.99 0.04
N VAL A 37 -11.37 10.70 0.16
CA VAL A 37 -10.98 9.84 1.28
C VAL A 37 -9.46 9.70 1.36
N GLU A 38 -8.77 9.45 0.23
CA GLU A 38 -7.30 9.38 0.20
C GLU A 38 -6.66 10.71 0.64
N LEU A 39 -7.20 11.83 0.17
CA LEU A 39 -6.75 13.16 0.57
C LEU A 39 -7.04 13.43 2.06
N LEU A 40 -8.16 12.97 2.63
CA LEU A 40 -8.42 13.11 4.06
C LEU A 40 -7.37 12.39 4.91
N VAL A 41 -6.85 11.26 4.43
CA VAL A 41 -5.79 10.51 5.13
C VAL A 41 -4.44 11.24 5.05
N GLY A 42 -4.02 11.70 3.87
CA GLY A 42 -2.66 12.23 3.67
C GLY A 42 -2.51 13.75 3.76
N LEU A 43 -3.53 14.52 3.39
CA LEU A 43 -3.45 15.99 3.28
C LEU A 43 -3.16 16.68 4.62
N PRO A 44 -3.80 16.31 5.74
CA PRO A 44 -3.44 16.90 7.03
C PRO A 44 -1.99 16.63 7.43
N CYS A 45 -1.43 15.47 7.07
CA CYS A 45 -0.01 15.20 7.27
C CYS A 45 0.86 16.09 6.40
N LEU A 46 0.53 16.29 5.13
CA LEU A 46 1.22 17.24 4.25
C LEU A 46 1.15 18.68 4.78
N LEU A 47 0.01 19.09 5.35
CA LEU A 47 -0.16 20.42 5.95
C LEU A 47 0.71 20.59 7.20
N VAL A 48 0.73 19.60 8.11
CA VAL A 48 1.62 19.60 9.29
C VAL A 48 3.10 19.65 8.87
N LEU A 49 3.47 18.94 7.81
CA LEU A 49 4.82 18.96 7.25
C LEU A 49 5.18 20.32 6.63
N SER A 50 4.25 20.91 5.87
CA SER A 50 4.41 22.22 5.23
C SER A 50 4.51 23.38 6.23
N ALA A 51 3.89 23.23 7.41
CA ALA A 51 3.93 24.19 8.51
C ALA A 51 5.27 24.21 9.28
N ASN A 52 6.31 23.51 8.79
CA ASN A 52 7.65 23.48 9.41
C ASN A 52 7.67 22.96 10.86
N LEU A 53 6.64 22.20 11.27
CA LEU A 53 6.60 21.42 12.50
C LEU A 53 7.42 20.14 12.31
N ARG A 54 8.71 20.32 11.98
CA ARG A 54 9.62 19.32 11.40
C ARG A 54 9.58 17.97 12.11
N PRO A 55 9.06 16.90 11.48
CA PRO A 55 9.71 15.61 11.58
C PRO A 55 10.87 15.66 10.60
N ALA A 56 12.10 15.58 11.05
CA ALA A 56 13.29 15.44 10.20
C ALA A 56 13.33 14.10 9.42
N VAL A 57 12.20 13.49 9.07
CA VAL A 57 12.09 12.04 8.83
C VAL A 57 11.26 11.63 7.59
N ILE A 58 11.08 12.54 6.62
CA ILE A 58 10.51 12.17 5.29
C ILE A 58 11.54 12.44 4.18
N PRO A 59 12.59 11.61 4.10
CA PRO A 59 13.47 11.62 2.95
C PRO A 59 12.72 11.13 1.70
N LEU A 60 12.43 12.05 0.79
CA LEU A 60 11.89 11.71 -0.54
C LEU A 60 13.02 11.31 -1.51
N ARG A 61 14.28 11.53 -1.16
CA ARG A 61 15.41 11.17 -2.03
C ARG A 61 15.89 9.75 -1.72
N SER A 62 15.62 8.82 -2.63
CA SER A 62 16.23 7.50 -2.57
C SER A 62 17.75 7.60 -2.75
N ARG A 63 18.50 6.89 -1.90
CA ARG A 63 19.96 6.73 -2.02
C ARG A 63 20.35 5.45 -2.77
N VAL A 64 19.37 4.66 -3.21
CA VAL A 64 19.58 3.40 -3.92
C VAL A 64 19.42 3.61 -5.42
N SER A 65 20.31 2.99 -6.20
CA SER A 65 20.18 2.96 -7.66
C SER A 65 18.93 2.20 -8.09
N TRP A 66 18.13 2.84 -8.95
CA TRP A 66 16.91 2.25 -9.51
C TRP A 66 17.17 1.01 -10.37
N PHE A 67 18.37 0.86 -10.92
CA PHE A 67 18.80 -0.36 -11.61
C PHE A 67 18.67 -1.60 -10.71
N TRP A 68 18.97 -1.46 -9.42
CA TRP A 68 18.83 -2.53 -8.43
C TRP A 68 17.48 -2.52 -7.71
N ALA A 69 16.83 -1.36 -7.59
CA ALA A 69 15.55 -1.25 -6.92
C ALA A 69 14.40 -1.81 -7.78
N LEU A 70 14.33 -1.52 -9.08
CA LEU A 70 13.17 -1.91 -9.90
C LEU A 70 12.92 -3.43 -9.96
N PRO A 71 13.94 -4.29 -10.22
CA PRO A 71 13.72 -5.74 -10.26
C PRO A 71 13.21 -6.29 -8.92
N LEU A 72 13.69 -5.74 -7.81
CA LEU A 72 13.17 -6.06 -6.49
C LEU A 72 11.70 -5.69 -6.38
N LEU A 73 11.35 -4.44 -6.66
CA LEU A 73 9.98 -3.96 -6.43
C LEU A 73 8.99 -4.79 -7.25
N ILE A 74 9.35 -5.14 -8.49
CA ILE A 74 8.59 -6.05 -9.34
C ILE A 74 8.43 -7.42 -8.68
N SER A 75 9.51 -7.97 -8.15
CA SER A 75 9.49 -9.31 -7.54
C SER A 75 8.70 -9.34 -6.24
N LEU A 76 8.81 -8.31 -5.41
CA LEU A 76 7.99 -8.15 -4.20
C LEU A 76 6.51 -8.00 -4.58
N ALA A 77 6.19 -7.14 -5.55
CA ALA A 77 4.82 -6.96 -6.00
C ALA A 77 4.23 -8.28 -6.52
N LEU A 78 4.95 -9.03 -7.36
CA LEU A 78 4.54 -10.36 -7.82
C LEU A 78 4.39 -11.37 -6.66
N ALA A 79 5.30 -11.35 -5.69
CA ALA A 79 5.22 -12.20 -4.51
C ALA A 79 3.98 -11.88 -3.65
N PHE A 80 3.59 -10.60 -3.54
CA PHE A 80 2.35 -10.20 -2.86
C PHE A 80 1.11 -10.63 -3.65
N GLN A 81 1.10 -10.55 -4.98
CA GLN A 81 0.00 -11.09 -5.78
C GLN A 81 -0.13 -12.62 -5.61
N LEU A 82 1.00 -13.34 -5.54
CA LEU A 82 1.01 -14.77 -5.26
C LEU A 82 0.51 -15.08 -3.85
N LEU A 83 0.95 -14.32 -2.85
CA LEU A 83 0.48 -14.44 -1.48
C LEU A 83 -1.03 -14.22 -1.39
N TYR A 84 -1.55 -13.20 -2.06
CA TYR A 84 -2.98 -12.95 -2.17
C TYR A 84 -3.72 -14.17 -2.75
N ALA A 85 -3.22 -14.73 -3.85
CA ALA A 85 -3.82 -15.92 -4.47
C ALA A 85 -3.83 -17.13 -3.52
N ILE A 86 -2.73 -17.37 -2.80
CA ILE A 86 -2.63 -18.47 -1.81
C ILE A 86 -3.59 -18.26 -0.64
N LEU A 87 -3.66 -17.05 -0.09
CA LEU A 87 -4.58 -16.72 1.00
C LEU A 87 -6.04 -16.86 0.56
N GLY A 88 -6.34 -16.54 -0.70
CA GLY A 88 -7.65 -16.78 -1.32
C GLY A 88 -8.06 -18.26 -1.40
N LEU A 89 -7.12 -19.21 -1.30
CA LEU A 89 -7.45 -20.64 -1.16
C LEU A 89 -7.97 -20.99 0.23
N LEU A 90 -7.54 -20.25 1.25
CA LEU A 90 -7.93 -20.46 2.66
C LEU A 90 -9.18 -19.68 3.02
N ILE A 91 -9.25 -18.44 2.54
CA ILE A 91 -10.31 -17.47 2.84
C ILE A 91 -10.80 -16.92 1.48
N PRO A 92 -11.68 -17.66 0.79
CA PRO A 92 -12.11 -17.30 -0.56
C PRO A 92 -12.92 -16.00 -0.55
N VAL A 93 -12.57 -15.10 -1.45
CA VAL A 93 -13.29 -13.84 -1.67
C VAL A 93 -14.68 -14.15 -2.25
N PRO A 94 -15.77 -13.64 -1.67
CA PRO A 94 -17.12 -13.85 -2.20
C PRO A 94 -17.24 -13.37 -3.65
N GLU A 95 -17.85 -14.18 -4.51
CA GLU A 95 -17.98 -13.85 -5.93
C GLU A 95 -18.79 -12.57 -6.17
N ALA A 96 -19.77 -12.29 -5.30
CA ALA A 96 -20.52 -11.03 -5.30
C ALA A 96 -19.59 -9.82 -5.12
N TYR A 97 -18.59 -9.90 -4.25
CA TYR A 97 -17.62 -8.81 -4.04
C TYR A 97 -16.75 -8.61 -5.29
N ASN A 98 -16.23 -9.71 -5.86
CA ASN A 98 -15.46 -9.69 -7.11
C ASN A 98 -16.25 -9.07 -8.27
N THR A 99 -17.52 -9.44 -8.41
CA THR A 99 -18.42 -8.92 -9.44
C THR A 99 -18.68 -7.43 -9.26
N LEU A 100 -18.93 -6.97 -8.03
CA LEU A 100 -19.15 -5.55 -7.74
C LEU A 100 -17.90 -4.70 -8.02
N LEU A 101 -16.72 -5.17 -7.63
CA LEU A 101 -15.46 -4.49 -7.95
C LEU A 101 -15.25 -4.39 -9.46
N TRP A 102 -15.46 -5.48 -10.18
CA TRP A 102 -15.33 -5.53 -11.63
C TRP A 102 -16.29 -4.58 -12.34
N GLN A 103 -17.57 -4.62 -11.97
CA GLN A 103 -18.59 -3.74 -12.52
C GLN A 103 -18.26 -2.27 -12.24
N SER A 104 -17.84 -1.95 -11.01
CA SER A 104 -17.45 -0.59 -10.62
C SER A 104 -16.27 -0.05 -11.43
N TRP A 105 -15.34 -0.94 -11.81
CA TRP A 105 -14.21 -0.62 -12.68
C TRP A 105 -14.68 -0.34 -14.12
N GLN A 106 -15.55 -1.20 -14.67
CA GLN A 106 -16.03 -1.07 -16.05
C GLN A 106 -17.06 0.03 -16.29
N SER A 107 -17.86 0.39 -15.28
CA SER A 107 -19.06 1.22 -15.45
C SER A 107 -18.80 2.72 -15.62
N GLY A 108 -17.56 3.17 -15.84
CA GLY A 108 -17.21 4.58 -15.92
C GLY A 108 -16.78 5.04 -17.31
N SER A 109 -16.98 6.32 -17.58
CA SER A 109 -16.42 7.03 -18.74
C SER A 109 -14.88 6.97 -18.74
N PRO A 110 -14.22 7.17 -19.91
CA PRO A 110 -12.76 7.19 -19.99
C PRO A 110 -12.09 8.17 -19.01
N THR A 111 -12.69 9.35 -18.83
CA THR A 111 -12.20 10.36 -17.88
C THR A 111 -12.29 9.88 -16.43
N GLU A 112 -13.43 9.29 -16.05
CA GLU A 112 -13.60 8.72 -14.70
C GLU A 112 -12.62 7.57 -14.44
N SER A 113 -12.31 6.77 -15.47
CA SER A 113 -11.38 5.64 -15.33
C SER A 113 -9.94 6.13 -15.23
N ALA A 114 -9.59 7.21 -15.96
CA ALA A 114 -8.30 7.89 -15.79
C ALA A 114 -8.14 8.49 -14.39
N LEU A 115 -9.19 9.13 -13.84
CA LEU A 115 -9.16 9.67 -12.47
C LEU A 115 -8.97 8.56 -11.43
N LEU A 116 -9.68 7.44 -11.56
CA LEU A 116 -9.51 6.30 -10.67
C LEU A 116 -8.10 5.70 -10.76
N PHE A 117 -7.55 5.59 -11.97
CA PHE A 117 -6.19 5.11 -12.18
C PHE A 117 -5.15 6.02 -11.52
N LEU A 118 -5.31 7.34 -11.66
CA LEU A 118 -4.45 8.32 -10.98
C LEU A 118 -4.59 8.25 -9.45
N SER A 119 -5.82 8.08 -8.94
CA SER A 119 -6.10 7.89 -7.51
C SER A 119 -5.30 6.70 -6.98
N VAL A 120 -5.56 5.51 -7.53
CA VAL A 120 -5.05 4.23 -7.03
C VAL A 120 -3.53 4.09 -7.20
N LEU A 121 -2.94 4.67 -8.25
CA LEU A 121 -1.50 4.50 -8.54
C LEU A 121 -0.61 5.63 -8.06
N LEU A 122 -1.14 6.82 -7.85
CA LEU A 122 -0.34 7.99 -7.48
C LEU A 122 -0.82 8.60 -6.18
N VAL A 123 -2.11 8.94 -6.08
CA VAL A 123 -2.64 9.67 -4.92
C VAL A 123 -2.63 8.78 -3.69
N ALA A 124 -3.20 7.57 -3.74
CA ALA A 124 -3.20 6.61 -2.64
C ALA A 124 -1.77 6.29 -2.15
N PRO A 125 -0.83 5.82 -2.98
CA PRO A 125 0.54 5.58 -2.51
C PRO A 125 1.21 6.82 -1.92
N LEU A 126 1.00 8.00 -2.51
CA LEU A 126 1.57 9.23 -1.97
C LEU A 126 0.99 9.57 -0.59
N MET A 127 -0.33 9.56 -0.46
CA MET A 127 -1.03 9.95 0.78
C MET A 127 -0.82 8.90 1.89
N GLU A 128 -1.04 7.64 1.57
CA GLU A 128 -0.99 6.55 2.54
C GLU A 128 0.44 6.29 3.02
N GLU A 129 1.45 6.26 2.13
CA GLU A 129 2.83 6.08 2.59
C GLU A 129 3.32 7.26 3.41
N THR A 130 2.96 8.49 3.04
CA THR A 130 3.30 9.69 3.83
C THR A 130 2.69 9.60 5.22
N PHE A 131 1.44 9.15 5.32
CA PHE A 131 0.73 8.97 6.58
C PHE A 131 1.34 7.82 7.41
N PHE A 132 1.26 6.59 6.91
CA PHE A 132 1.59 5.38 7.67
C PHE A 132 3.09 5.17 7.87
N ARG A 133 3.95 5.66 6.96
CA ARG A 133 5.42 5.41 7.00
C ARG A 133 6.22 6.68 7.28
N GLY A 134 5.63 7.85 7.09
CA GLY A 134 6.19 9.13 7.51
C GLY A 134 5.69 9.55 8.90
N PHE A 135 4.40 9.83 9.00
CA PHE A 135 3.81 10.50 10.16
C PHE A 135 3.59 9.61 11.38
N VAL A 136 2.92 8.46 11.21
CA VAL A 136 2.62 7.56 12.34
C VAL A 136 3.88 7.05 13.05
N PRO A 137 4.95 6.60 12.34
CA PRO A 137 6.18 6.17 12.99
C PRO A 137 6.83 7.29 13.79
N TRP A 138 6.83 8.53 13.28
CA TRP A 138 7.35 9.68 14.02
C TRP A 138 6.61 9.93 15.33
N LEU A 139 5.28 9.81 15.34
CA LEU A 139 4.46 9.99 16.54
C LEU A 139 4.72 8.88 17.58
N TRP A 140 4.91 7.65 17.12
CA TRP A 140 4.86 6.45 17.97
C TRP A 140 6.21 5.79 18.27
N ILE A 141 7.29 6.16 17.58
CA ILE A 141 8.62 5.57 17.80
C ILE A 141 9.12 5.76 19.23
N SER A 142 8.81 6.89 19.85
CA SER A 142 9.15 7.17 21.26
C SER A 142 8.42 6.26 22.25
N ARG A 143 7.27 5.68 21.86
CA ARG A 143 6.39 4.89 22.73
C ARG A 143 6.56 3.39 22.57
N PHE A 144 6.84 2.92 21.34
CA PHE A 144 6.88 1.49 21.01
C PHE A 144 8.23 1.02 20.41
N GLY A 145 9.21 1.92 20.28
CA GLY A 145 10.51 1.63 19.68
C GLY A 145 10.43 1.27 18.20
N ARG A 146 11.56 0.86 17.62
CA ARG A 146 11.69 0.60 16.17
C ARG A 146 10.77 -0.51 15.64
N ARG A 147 10.59 -1.59 16.39
CA ARG A 147 9.70 -2.69 15.98
C ARG A 147 8.24 -2.26 16.03
N GLY A 148 7.84 -1.54 17.07
CA GLY A 148 6.47 -1.00 17.18
C GLY A 148 6.15 0.04 16.11
N SER A 149 7.12 0.89 15.73
CA SER A 149 6.95 1.84 14.63
C SER A 149 6.81 1.19 13.25
N LEU A 150 7.04 -0.12 13.13
CA LEU A 150 6.78 -0.91 11.92
C LEU A 150 5.44 -1.67 12.02
N ILE A 151 5.24 -2.39 13.13
CA ILE A 151 4.09 -3.29 13.30
C ILE A 151 2.79 -2.52 13.45
N VAL A 152 2.78 -1.46 14.26
CA VAL A 152 1.53 -0.77 14.59
C VAL A 152 0.95 -0.07 13.36
N PRO A 153 1.71 0.73 12.56
CA PRO A 153 1.17 1.32 11.33
C PRO A 153 0.72 0.26 10.32
N ALA A 154 1.43 -0.87 10.20
CA ALA A 154 1.04 -1.95 9.30
C ALA A 154 -0.30 -2.59 9.70
N LEU A 155 -0.53 -2.77 11.01
CA LEU A 155 -1.80 -3.28 11.52
C LEU A 155 -2.94 -2.30 11.25
N PHE A 156 -2.75 -1.01 11.53
CA PHE A 156 -3.76 0.00 11.24
C PHE A 156 -4.07 0.08 9.74
N PHE A 157 -3.04 0.06 8.89
CA PHE A 157 -3.21 0.02 7.43
C PHE A 157 -4.14 -1.11 7.01
N ALA A 158 -3.85 -2.35 7.43
CA ALA A 158 -4.64 -3.51 7.05
C ALA A 158 -6.09 -3.47 7.57
N LEU A 159 -6.28 -3.06 8.83
CA LEU A 159 -7.61 -3.01 9.44
C LEU A 159 -8.49 -1.91 8.82
N MET A 160 -7.89 -0.79 8.38
CA MET A 160 -8.64 0.31 7.78
C MET A 160 -9.22 0.00 6.39
N HIS A 161 -8.74 -1.05 5.74
CA HIS A 161 -9.32 -1.49 4.47
C HIS A 161 -10.65 -2.25 4.65
N LEU A 162 -11.02 -2.61 5.89
CA LEU A 162 -12.30 -3.22 6.26
C LEU A 162 -12.70 -4.43 5.41
N ASN A 163 -11.69 -5.13 4.91
CA ASN A 163 -11.87 -6.26 4.02
C ASN A 163 -11.23 -7.50 4.64
N PRO A 164 -12.01 -8.36 5.33
CA PRO A 164 -11.47 -9.48 6.10
C PRO A 164 -10.68 -10.47 5.24
N TRP A 165 -11.00 -10.60 3.94
CA TRP A 165 -10.30 -11.50 3.01
C TRP A 165 -8.89 -11.00 2.66
N HIS A 166 -8.62 -9.69 2.79
CA HIS A 166 -7.35 -9.06 2.43
C HIS A 166 -6.49 -8.64 3.62
N VAL A 167 -7.04 -8.60 4.85
CA VAL A 167 -6.32 -8.09 6.04
C VAL A 167 -4.93 -8.73 6.22
N ALA A 168 -4.82 -10.05 6.05
CA ALA A 168 -3.54 -10.74 6.24
C ALA A 168 -2.50 -10.34 5.18
N GLU A 169 -2.91 -10.25 3.91
CA GLU A 169 -2.05 -9.84 2.80
C GLU A 169 -1.63 -8.37 2.95
N LEU A 170 -2.59 -7.47 3.20
CA LEU A 170 -2.35 -6.05 3.40
C LEU A 170 -1.45 -5.77 4.60
N PHE A 171 -1.58 -6.54 5.69
CA PHE A 171 -0.69 -6.41 6.84
C PHE A 171 0.76 -6.74 6.48
N LEU A 172 0.98 -7.84 5.75
CA LEU A 172 2.31 -8.28 5.33
C LEU A 172 2.92 -7.32 4.29
N LEU A 173 2.12 -6.84 3.34
CA LEU A 173 2.51 -5.78 2.41
C LEU A 173 2.91 -4.53 3.18
N ALA A 174 2.09 -4.12 4.15
CA ALA A 174 2.34 -2.92 4.91
C ALA A 174 3.60 -2.99 5.77
N LEU A 175 3.91 -4.17 6.32
CA LEU A 175 5.17 -4.45 6.99
C LEU A 175 6.35 -4.36 6.01
N ALA A 176 6.26 -4.94 4.82
CA ALA A 176 7.31 -4.88 3.81
C ALA A 176 7.59 -3.43 3.36
N LEU A 177 6.55 -2.63 3.14
CA LEU A 177 6.64 -1.20 2.84
C LEU A 177 7.36 -0.44 3.97
N GLY A 178 6.99 -0.70 5.22
CA GLY A 178 7.64 -0.11 6.40
C GLY A 178 9.13 -0.50 6.51
N LEU A 179 9.46 -1.77 6.27
CA LEU A 179 10.84 -2.27 6.26
C LEU A 179 11.65 -1.63 5.13
N LEU A 180 11.07 -1.48 3.94
CA LEU A 180 11.72 -0.86 2.79
C LEU A 180 12.06 0.61 3.11
N ARG A 181 11.10 1.34 3.68
CA ARG A 181 11.32 2.71 4.16
C ARG A 181 12.43 2.79 5.21
N ASP A 182 12.38 1.92 6.23
CA ASP A 182 13.34 1.91 7.35
C ASP A 182 14.77 1.56 6.91
N ARG A 183 14.91 0.67 5.90
CA ARG A 183 16.22 0.25 5.38
C ARG A 183 16.81 1.22 4.37
N LEU A 184 15.97 1.81 3.53
CA LEU A 184 16.42 2.68 2.45
C LEU A 184 16.40 4.16 2.82
N ASP A 185 15.93 4.48 4.04
CA ASP A 185 15.76 5.85 4.54
C ASP A 185 15.10 6.72 3.46
N SER A 186 14.01 6.20 2.88
CA SER A 186 13.23 6.92 1.88
C SER A 186 11.81 6.38 1.75
N LEU A 187 10.84 7.28 1.57
CA LEU A 187 9.46 6.88 1.25
C LEU A 187 9.27 6.41 -0.19
N VAL A 188 10.11 6.88 -1.12
CA VAL A 188 9.88 6.67 -2.56
C VAL A 188 9.89 5.19 -2.95
N PRO A 189 10.81 4.33 -2.44
CA PRO A 189 10.74 2.90 -2.72
C PRO A 189 9.45 2.24 -2.21
N ALA A 190 8.93 2.66 -1.05
CA ALA A 190 7.66 2.16 -0.52
C ALA A 190 6.49 2.62 -1.40
N MET A 191 6.43 3.89 -1.76
CA MET A 191 5.44 4.43 -2.70
C MET A 191 5.45 3.68 -4.03
N ALA A 192 6.65 3.39 -4.56
CA ALA A 192 6.81 2.66 -5.81
C ALA A 192 6.35 1.19 -5.70
N LEU A 193 6.69 0.49 -4.61
CA LEU A 193 6.19 -0.87 -4.39
C LEU A 193 4.67 -0.90 -4.25
N HIS A 194 4.10 0.04 -3.49
CA HIS A 194 2.65 0.14 -3.30
C HIS A 194 1.95 0.43 -4.64
N ALA A 195 2.40 1.44 -5.39
CA ALA A 195 1.88 1.75 -6.71
C ALA A 195 1.97 0.55 -7.67
N LEU A 196 3.09 -0.19 -7.64
CA LEU A 196 3.27 -1.36 -8.49
C LEU A 196 2.35 -2.52 -8.09
N ASN A 197 2.16 -2.76 -6.79
CA ASN A 197 1.20 -3.74 -6.29
C ASN A 197 -0.23 -3.42 -6.73
N ASN A 198 -0.60 -2.12 -6.65
CA ASN A 198 -1.89 -1.64 -7.10
C ASN A 198 -2.05 -1.80 -8.62
N LEU A 199 -1.02 -1.46 -9.40
CA LEU A 199 -1.02 -1.63 -10.86
C LEU A 199 -1.21 -3.11 -11.24
N LEU A 200 -0.48 -4.02 -10.61
CA LEU A 200 -0.63 -5.44 -10.85
C LEU A 200 -2.04 -5.91 -10.49
N SER A 201 -2.60 -5.47 -9.36
CA SER A 201 -3.98 -5.78 -8.97
C SER A 201 -5.00 -5.29 -10.00
N LEU A 202 -4.83 -4.08 -10.56
CA LEU A 202 -5.68 -3.57 -11.63
C LEU A 202 -5.56 -4.38 -12.92
N ILE A 203 -4.33 -4.78 -13.30
CA ILE A 203 -4.09 -5.64 -14.47
C ILE A 203 -4.77 -7.01 -14.27
N LEU A 204 -4.65 -7.60 -13.09
CA LEU A 204 -5.29 -8.89 -12.77
C LEU A 204 -6.82 -8.76 -12.76
N LEU A 205 -7.36 -7.65 -12.25
CA LEU A 205 -8.80 -7.37 -12.30
C LEU A 205 -9.29 -7.29 -13.75
N GLN A 206 -8.56 -6.58 -14.63
CA GLN A 206 -8.89 -6.44 -16.05
C GLN A 206 -8.76 -7.75 -16.83
N SER A 207 -7.75 -8.55 -16.51
CA SER A 207 -7.49 -9.81 -17.21
C SER A 207 -8.42 -10.95 -16.79
N ARG A 208 -9.31 -10.77 -15.79
CA ARG A 208 -10.47 -11.66 -15.58
C ARG A 208 -11.43 -11.68 -16.78
N ALA A 209 -11.39 -10.65 -17.64
CA ALA A 209 -12.17 -10.54 -18.87
C ALA A 209 -11.53 -11.20 -20.10
N SER A 210 -10.24 -11.51 -20.03
CA SER A 210 -9.49 -12.17 -21.10
C SER A 210 -9.08 -13.57 -20.63
N GLY A 211 -8.83 -14.51 -21.55
CA GLY A 211 -8.50 -15.92 -21.22
C GLY A 211 -7.19 -16.15 -20.43
N LEU A 212 -6.68 -15.13 -19.73
CA LEU A 212 -5.51 -15.15 -18.85
C LEU A 212 -5.83 -15.66 -17.43
N GLN A 213 -7.06 -16.11 -17.16
CA GLN A 213 -7.46 -16.66 -15.85
C GLN A 213 -6.50 -17.71 -15.30
N THR A 214 -5.85 -18.50 -16.16
CA THR A 214 -4.84 -19.51 -15.77
C THR A 214 -3.57 -18.94 -15.14
N PHE A 215 -3.25 -17.66 -15.35
CA PHE A 215 -2.13 -16.98 -14.68
C PHE A 215 -2.56 -16.27 -13.39
N ILE A 216 -3.83 -15.85 -13.32
CA ILE A 216 -4.43 -15.08 -12.20
C ILE A 216 -4.93 -16.01 -11.10
N ASN A 217 -5.45 -17.17 -11.49
CA ASN A 217 -5.93 -18.23 -10.62
C ASN A 217 -5.14 -19.51 -10.96
N PRO A 218 -3.83 -19.52 -10.66
CA PRO A 218 -2.97 -20.63 -11.03
C PRO A 218 -3.51 -21.91 -10.40
N GLY A 219 -3.68 -22.96 -11.21
CA GLY A 219 -3.98 -24.27 -10.67
C GLY A 219 -2.89 -24.70 -9.69
N PRO A 220 -3.15 -25.63 -8.76
CA PRO A 220 -2.17 -26.05 -7.75
C PRO A 220 -0.79 -26.44 -8.33
N GLY A 221 -0.75 -26.95 -9.57
CA GLY A 221 0.49 -27.31 -10.26
C GLY A 221 1.31 -26.15 -10.85
N GLN A 222 0.75 -24.94 -10.96
CA GLN A 222 1.42 -23.73 -11.50
C GLN A 222 2.04 -22.85 -10.40
N LEU A 223 1.52 -22.94 -9.17
CA LEU A 223 2.01 -22.19 -8.00
C LEU A 223 3.52 -22.37 -7.73
N PRO A 224 4.12 -23.57 -7.83
CA PRO A 224 5.56 -23.75 -7.55
C PRO A 224 6.47 -22.99 -8.53
N TRP A 225 6.09 -22.91 -9.80
CA TRP A 225 6.87 -22.21 -10.83
C TRP A 225 6.78 -20.69 -10.71
N LEU A 226 5.59 -20.18 -10.37
CA LEU A 226 5.39 -18.76 -10.05
C LEU A 226 6.16 -18.37 -8.78
N ALA A 227 6.15 -19.22 -7.75
CA ALA A 227 6.93 -19.00 -6.54
C ALA A 227 8.44 -18.94 -6.84
N PHE A 228 8.95 -19.81 -7.72
CA PHE A 228 10.36 -19.81 -8.15
C PHE A 228 10.75 -18.53 -8.90
N LEU A 229 9.90 -18.06 -9.82
CA LEU A 229 10.11 -16.80 -10.56
C LEU A 229 10.06 -15.56 -9.64
N CYS A 230 9.20 -15.57 -8.61
CA CYS A 230 9.14 -14.49 -7.63
C CYS A 230 10.30 -14.52 -6.63
N ALA A 231 10.79 -15.71 -6.27
CA ALA A 231 11.83 -15.89 -5.25
C ALA A 231 13.24 -15.55 -5.77
N THR A 232 13.52 -15.75 -7.05
CA THR A 232 14.87 -15.62 -7.60
C THR A 232 15.48 -14.21 -7.48
N PRO A 233 14.76 -13.10 -7.74
CA PRO A 233 15.30 -11.77 -7.50
C PRO A 233 15.22 -11.36 -6.02
N GLY A 234 14.26 -11.93 -5.27
CA GLY A 234 14.11 -11.75 -3.83
C GLY A 234 15.31 -12.27 -3.03
N VAL A 235 15.89 -13.41 -3.41
CA VAL A 235 17.09 -14.00 -2.77
C VAL A 235 18.34 -13.16 -3.04
N VAL A 236 18.53 -12.71 -4.29
CA VAL A 236 19.63 -11.81 -4.66
C VAL A 236 19.54 -10.49 -3.89
N TRP A 237 18.32 -10.01 -3.59
CA TRP A 237 18.14 -8.78 -2.85
C TRP A 237 18.17 -8.94 -1.33
N LEU A 238 17.71 -10.06 -0.75
CA LEU A 238 17.93 -10.39 0.67
C LEU A 238 19.42 -10.33 1.01
N PHE A 239 20.25 -10.79 0.07
CA PHE A 239 21.70 -10.71 0.14
C PHE A 239 22.25 -9.26 0.11
N LEU A 240 21.59 -8.33 -0.58
CA LEU A 240 21.95 -6.91 -0.63
C LEU A 240 21.42 -6.11 0.57
N LEU A 241 20.22 -6.44 1.07
CA LEU A 241 19.59 -5.84 2.26
C LEU A 241 20.31 -6.12 3.56
N VAL A 242 20.92 -7.31 3.67
CA VAL A 242 21.76 -7.66 4.82
C VAL A 242 23.06 -6.86 4.81
N ARG A 243 23.48 -6.38 3.64
CA ARG A 243 24.73 -5.61 3.47
C ARG A 243 24.56 -4.11 3.59
N THR A 244 23.35 -3.56 3.40
CA THR A 244 23.08 -2.15 3.70
C THR A 244 22.90 -1.99 5.21
N PRO A 245 23.80 -1.29 5.92
CA PRO A 245 23.63 -1.03 7.34
C PRO A 245 22.31 -0.28 7.54
N ALA A 246 21.48 -0.76 8.46
CA ALA A 246 20.35 0.04 8.92
C ALA A 246 20.89 1.38 9.42
N HIS A 247 20.23 2.48 9.04
CA HIS A 247 20.61 3.79 9.54
C HIS A 247 20.55 3.76 11.07
N ARG A 248 21.70 4.00 11.71
CA ARG A 248 21.76 4.17 13.17
C ARG A 248 21.16 5.55 13.44
N SER A 249 19.96 5.58 14.01
CA SER A 249 19.39 6.77 14.66
C SER A 249 20.14 7.03 15.95
#